data_AF-A0A239P3U6-F1
#
_entry.id   AF-A0A239P3U6-F1
#
_cell.length_a   1.000
_cell.length_b   1.000
_cell.length_c   1.000
_cell.angle_alpha   90.00
_cell.angle_beta   90.00
_cell.angle_gamma   90.00
#
_symmetry.space_group_name_H-M   'P 1'
#
loop_
_entity.id
_entity.type
_entity.pdbx_description
1 polymer ?
#
loop_
_entity_poly.entity_id
_entity_poly.type
_entity_poly.pdbx_seq_one_letter_code
_entity_poly.pdbx_strand_id
1 'polypeptide(L)'
;MSTSAPIFYDNVLWGINIASLILALVLIGVAFVHCLTQRGDAFAAIGSLPKGGWLAILGICLLLSLLLNDSLSIFRLIGIGAALVYLLDVRPGLKDLTDGKGFW
;
A
#
# COMPACT_ATOMS: atom_id res chain seq x y z
N MET A 1 -0.22 -15.91 32.38
CA MET A 1 0.55 -16.79 31.47
C MET A 1 2.01 -16.37 31.60
N SER A 2 2.83 -17.13 32.33
CA SER A 2 4.27 -16.84 32.39
C SER A 2 4.87 -17.21 31.04
N THR A 3 5.10 -16.21 30.22
CA THR A 3 5.79 -16.36 28.94
C THR A 3 7.27 -16.53 29.24
N SER A 4 7.84 -17.68 28.87
CA SER A 4 9.29 -17.97 28.93
C SER A 4 10.12 -17.14 27.94
N ALA A 5 9.58 -16.02 27.45
CA ALA A 5 10.25 -15.21 26.45
C ALA A 5 11.41 -14.45 27.11
N PRO A 6 12.51 -14.28 26.38
CA PRO A 6 13.62 -13.49 26.85
C PRO A 6 13.19 -12.05 27.14
N ILE A 7 13.80 -11.42 28.14
CA ILE A 7 13.52 -10.04 28.60
C ILE A 7 13.57 -8.96 27.50
N PHE A 8 14.18 -9.24 26.35
CA PHE A 8 14.28 -8.32 25.20
C PHE A 8 13.17 -8.52 24.15
N TYR A 9 12.32 -9.55 24.30
CA TYR A 9 11.25 -9.89 23.36
C TYR A 9 10.31 -8.72 23.09
N ASP A 10 9.88 -8.03 24.14
CA ASP A 10 8.97 -6.88 24.03
C ASP A 10 9.60 -5.72 23.25
N ASN A 11 10.89 -5.45 23.47
CA ASN A 11 11.61 -4.41 22.73
C ASN A 11 11.76 -4.75 21.24
N VAL A 12 12.01 -6.02 20.91
CA VAL A 12 12.15 -6.49 19.52
C VAL A 12 10.81 -6.42 18.80
N LEU A 13 9.74 -6.91 19.42
CA LEU A 13 8.39 -6.83 18.86
C LEU A 13 7.92 -5.40 18.67
N TRP A 14 8.18 -4.53 19.64
CA TRP A 14 7.85 -3.12 19.54
C TRP A 14 8.59 -2.47 18.37
N GLY A 15 9.88 -2.75 18.21
CA GLY A 15 10.68 -2.27 17.07
C GLY A 15 10.16 -2.78 15.72
N ILE A 16 9.85 -4.08 15.61
CA ILE A 16 9.30 -4.68 14.39
C ILE A 16 7.92 -4.09 14.05
N ASN A 17 7.06 -3.91 15.05
CA ASN A 17 5.75 -3.31 14.85
C ASN A 17 5.89 -1.89 14.28
N ILE A 18 6.69 -1.03 14.92
CA ILE A 18 6.86 0.35 14.44
C ILE A 18 7.49 0.38 13.05
N ALA A 19 8.52 -0.42 12.79
CA ALA A 19 9.18 -0.45 11.49
C ALA A 19 8.19 -0.84 10.37
N SER A 20 7.41 -1.90 10.58
CA SER A 20 6.41 -2.33 9.59
C SER A 20 5.24 -1.33 9.47
N LEU A 21 4.93 -0.54 10.52
CA LEU A 21 3.88 0.48 10.49
C LEU A 21 4.29 1.62 9.56
N ILE A 22 5.50 2.13 9.78
CA ILE A 22 6.07 3.20 8.97
C ILE A 22 6.15 2.75 7.52
N LEU A 23 6.63 1.53 7.26
CA LEU A 23 6.73 0.99 5.91
C LEU A 23 5.36 0.92 5.22
N ALA A 24 4.33 0.43 5.91
CA ALA A 24 2.97 0.36 5.38
C ALA A 24 2.43 1.76 5.05
N LEU A 25 2.55 2.71 5.98
CA LEU A 25 2.06 4.08 5.78
C LEU A 25 2.78 4.79 4.62
N VAL A 26 4.09 4.62 4.51
CA VAL A 26 4.87 5.23 3.41
C VAL A 26 4.44 4.65 2.07
N LEU A 27 4.36 3.33 1.92
CA LEU A 27 3.97 2.71 0.65
C LEU A 27 2.54 3.07 0.26
N ILE A 28 1.58 2.88 1.16
CA ILE A 28 0.17 3.15 0.90
C ILE A 28 -0.04 4.64 0.66
N GLY A 29 0.59 5.50 1.45
CA GLY A 29 0.50 6.96 1.31
C GLY A 29 1.05 7.44 -0.03
N VAL A 30 2.23 6.98 -0.44
CA VAL A 30 2.81 7.33 -1.75
C VAL A 30 1.92 6.83 -2.89
N ALA A 31 1.43 5.59 -2.82
CA ALA A 31 0.50 5.04 -3.80
C ALA A 31 -0.80 5.86 -3.89
N PHE A 32 -1.37 6.23 -2.75
CA PHE A 32 -2.62 7.00 -2.67
C PHE A 32 -2.46 8.41 -3.22
N VAL A 33 -1.39 9.12 -2.83
CA VAL A 33 -1.10 10.47 -3.36
C VAL A 33 -0.85 10.41 -4.86
N HIS A 34 -0.09 9.42 -5.34
CA HIS A 34 0.11 9.24 -6.77
C HIS A 34 -1.20 8.94 -7.50
N CYS A 35 -2.08 8.13 -6.92
CA CYS A 35 -3.39 7.84 -7.51
C CYS A 35 -4.29 9.09 -7.56
N LEU A 36 -4.20 9.97 -6.58
CA LEU A 36 -4.92 11.25 -6.58
C LEU A 36 -4.44 12.19 -7.69
N THR A 37 -3.12 12.30 -7.88
CA THR A 37 -2.53 13.22 -8.87
C THR A 37 -2.70 12.76 -10.32
N GLN A 38 -2.87 11.46 -10.56
CA GLN A 38 -3.03 10.92 -11.91
C GLN A 38 -4.41 11.22 -12.52
N ARG A 39 -4.46 11.49 -13.84
CA ARG A 39 -5.71 11.77 -14.57
C ARG A 39 -6.59 10.52 -14.64
N GLY A 40 -7.90 10.69 -14.40
CA GLY A 40 -8.86 9.58 -14.38
C GLY A 40 -9.01 8.85 -15.72
N ASP A 41 -8.91 9.58 -16.83
CA ASP A 41 -9.05 9.01 -18.18
C ASP A 41 -7.94 8.02 -18.53
N ALA A 42 -6.74 8.19 -17.95
CA ALA A 42 -5.62 7.28 -18.19
C ALA A 42 -5.89 5.87 -17.63
N PHE A 43 -6.67 5.75 -16.55
CA PHE A 43 -7.01 4.44 -15.97
C PHE A 43 -7.93 3.63 -16.88
N ALA A 44 -8.84 4.30 -17.60
CA ALA A 44 -9.72 3.66 -18.57
C ALA A 44 -8.93 3.16 -19.80
N ALA A 45 -7.90 3.89 -20.21
CA ALA A 45 -7.05 3.52 -21.34
C ALA A 45 -6.16 2.29 -21.08
N ILE A 46 -5.78 2.00 -19.82
CA ILE A 46 -5.03 0.79 -19.44
C ILE A 46 -5.93 -0.45 -19.41
N GLY A 47 -7.26 -0.28 -19.36
CA GLY A 47 -8.19 -1.38 -19.11
C GLY A 47 -8.14 -1.92 -17.67
N SER A 48 -7.54 -1.15 -16.75
CA SER A 48 -7.46 -1.48 -15.33
C SER A 48 -8.71 -1.02 -14.55
N LEU A 49 -8.78 -1.35 -13.26
CA LEU A 49 -9.82 -0.87 -12.35
C LEU A 49 -9.94 0.68 -12.43
N PRO A 50 -11.16 1.27 -12.44
CA PRO A 50 -11.33 2.71 -12.50
C PRO A 50 -10.63 3.43 -11.34
N LYS A 51 -10.23 4.69 -11.56
CA LYS A 51 -9.54 5.53 -10.56
C LYS A 51 -10.22 5.50 -9.18
N GLY A 52 -11.56 5.52 -9.16
CA GLY A 52 -12.34 5.44 -7.93
C GLY A 52 -12.16 4.11 -7.17
N GLY A 53 -12.03 2.99 -7.88
CA GLY A 53 -11.77 1.68 -7.28
C GLY A 53 -10.41 1.61 -6.60
N TRP A 54 -9.36 2.09 -7.27
CA TRP A 54 -8.02 2.15 -6.67
C TRP A 54 -7.95 3.10 -5.47
N LEU A 55 -8.58 4.27 -5.56
CA LEU A 55 -8.69 5.20 -4.41
C LEU A 55 -9.44 4.57 -3.23
N ALA A 56 -10.52 3.84 -3.48
CA ALA A 56 -11.26 3.17 -2.44
C ALA A 56 -10.40 2.08 -1.76
N ILE A 57 -9.73 1.22 -2.54
CA ILE A 57 -8.88 0.14 -2.00
C ILE A 57 -7.72 0.71 -1.19
N LEU A 58 -6.97 1.66 -1.76
CA LEU A 58 -5.82 2.28 -1.09
C LEU A 58 -6.26 3.10 0.14
N GLY A 59 -7.36 3.85 0.02
CA GLY A 59 -7.93 4.62 1.14
C GLY A 59 -8.41 3.74 2.29
N ILE A 60 -9.11 2.64 1.98
CA ILE A 60 -9.55 1.66 2.98
C ILE A 60 -8.32 0.99 3.63
N CYS A 61 -7.32 0.59 2.85
CA CYS A 61 -6.08 0.02 3.39
C CYS A 61 -5.32 1.00 4.30
N LEU A 62 -5.27 2.28 3.93
CA LEU A 62 -4.62 3.32 4.73
C LEU A 62 -5.38 3.52 6.05
N LEU A 63 -6.71 3.66 5.98
CA LEU A 63 -7.56 3.80 7.16
C LEU A 63 -7.44 2.59 8.09
N LEU A 64 -7.55 1.37 7.56
CA LEU A 64 -7.38 0.15 8.35
C LEU A 64 -6.00 0.07 9.00
N SER A 65 -4.95 0.44 8.28
CA SER A 65 -3.57 0.43 8.81
C SER A 65 -3.36 1.47 9.91
N LEU A 66 -4.14 2.56 9.92
CA LEU A 66 -4.07 3.61 10.94
C LEU A 66 -4.97 3.30 12.14
N LEU A 67 -6.14 2.71 11.90
CA LEU A 67 -7.15 2.45 12.91
C LEU A 67 -6.88 1.15 13.68
N LEU A 68 -6.30 0.14 13.03
CA LEU A 68 -5.93 -1.13 13.65
C LEU A 68 -4.42 -1.12 13.95
N ASN A 69 -4.06 -0.86 15.21
CA ASN A 69 -2.67 -0.81 15.70
C ASN A 69 -2.11 -2.18 16.14
N ASP A 70 -2.80 -3.28 15.85
CA ASP A 70 -2.37 -4.60 16.27
C ASP A 70 -1.08 -5.04 15.56
N SER A 71 -0.11 -5.50 16.37
CA SER A 71 1.17 -6.09 15.92
C SER A 71 0.91 -7.15 14.87
N LEU A 72 1.35 -6.88 13.64
CA LEU A 72 1.34 -7.84 12.53
C LEU A 72 -0.06 -8.29 12.08
N SER A 73 -1.04 -7.39 12.20
CA SER A 73 -2.38 -7.70 11.70
C SER A 73 -2.34 -7.96 10.19
N ILE A 74 -3.01 -9.03 9.75
CA ILE A 74 -3.12 -9.46 8.33
C ILE A 74 -3.53 -8.28 7.43
N PHE A 75 -4.36 -7.38 7.95
CA PHE A 75 -4.79 -6.16 7.25
C PHE A 75 -3.63 -5.26 6.82
N ARG A 76 -2.59 -5.12 7.66
CA ARG A 76 -1.43 -4.27 7.34
C ARG A 76 -0.57 -4.88 6.23
N LEU A 77 -0.46 -6.21 6.22
CA LEU A 77 0.20 -6.95 5.14
C LEU A 77 -0.59 -6.84 3.83
N ILE A 78 -1.92 -6.95 3.88
CA ILE A 78 -2.79 -6.73 2.72
C ILE A 78 -2.63 -5.30 2.19
N GLY A 79 -2.57 -4.30 3.08
CA GLY A 79 -2.35 -2.90 2.69
C GLY A 79 -1.02 -2.69 1.98
N ILE A 80 0.07 -3.26 2.50
CA ILE A 80 1.38 -3.26 1.83
C ILE A 80 1.29 -3.94 0.47
N GLY A 81 0.65 -5.11 0.39
CA GLY A 81 0.45 -5.84 -0.86
C GLY A 81 -0.31 -5.01 -1.90
N ALA A 82 -1.43 -4.40 -1.53
CA ALA A 82 -2.22 -3.54 -2.40
C ALA A 82 -1.42 -2.32 -2.91
N ALA A 83 -0.63 -1.69 -2.03
CA ALA A 83 0.26 -0.59 -2.42
C ALA A 83 1.35 -1.05 -3.39
N LEU A 84 1.93 -2.23 -3.18
CA LEU A 84 2.93 -2.81 -4.09
C LEU A 84 2.33 -3.14 -5.45
N VAL A 85 1.15 -3.76 -5.51
CA VAL A 85 0.46 -4.01 -6.79
C VAL A 85 0.22 -2.70 -7.52
N TYR A 86 -0.29 -1.66 -6.84
CA TYR A 86 -0.49 -0.35 -7.49
C TYR A 86 0.83 0.24 -8.03
N LEU A 87 1.90 0.22 -7.22
CA LEU A 87 3.18 0.83 -7.59
C LEU A 87 3.93 0.06 -8.68
N LEU A 88 3.74 -1.25 -8.78
CA LEU A 88 4.49 -2.12 -9.71
C LEU A 88 3.70 -2.47 -10.96
N ASP A 89 2.37 -2.49 -10.90
CA ASP A 89 1.51 -2.85 -12.03
C ASP A 89 0.90 -1.60 -12.70
N VAL A 90 0.20 -0.79 -11.91
CA VAL A 90 -0.56 0.36 -12.44
C VAL A 90 0.35 1.55 -12.78
N ARG A 91 1.33 1.85 -11.93
CA ARG A 91 2.21 3.00 -12.15
C ARG A 91 3.05 2.87 -13.42
N PRO A 92 3.68 1.72 -13.74
CA PRO A 92 4.35 1.54 -15.03
C PRO A 92 3.39 1.63 -16.21
N GLY A 93 2.20 1.00 -16.12
CA GLY A 93 1.19 1.10 -17.18
C GLY A 93 0.74 2.54 -17.48
N LEU A 94 0.55 3.37 -16.45
CA LEU A 94 0.24 4.80 -16.62
C LEU A 94 1.38 5.58 -17.26
N LYS A 95 2.63 5.21 -16.93
CA LYS A 95 3.82 5.83 -17.49
C LYS A 95 3.98 5.47 -18.96
N ASP A 96 3.82 4.20 -19.32
CA ASP A 96 3.96 3.73 -20.70
C ASP A 96 2.93 4.37 -21.65
N LEU A 97 1.69 4.56 -21.18
CA LEU A 97 0.68 5.33 -21.92
C LEU A 97 1.06 6.80 -22.11
N THR A 98 1.66 7.43 -21.10
CA THR A 98 2.03 8.85 -21.14
C THR A 98 3.27 9.08 -22.02
N ASP A 99 4.22 8.14 -22.00
CA ASP A 99 5.46 8.22 -22.77
C ASP A 99 5.28 7.86 -24.26
N GLY A 100 4.07 7.43 -24.69
CA GLY A 100 3.74 7.15 -26.09
C GLY A 100 4.48 5.97 -26.70
N LYS A 101 5.23 5.20 -25.89
CA LYS A 101 5.85 3.94 -26.31
C LYS A 101 4.78 2.86 -26.25
N GLY A 102 3.98 2.78 -27.31
CA GLY A 102 3.15 1.62 -27.56
C GLY A 102 4.03 0.37 -27.47
N PHE A 103 3.64 -0.57 -26.62
CA PHE A 103 4.22 -1.90 -26.59
C PHE A 103 3.87 -2.58 -27.91
N TRP A 104 4.77 -2.44 -28.88
CA TRP A 104 4.88 -3.21 -30.12
C TRP A 104 6.35 -3.53 -30.34
#